data_AF-A0A1H1KPL4-F1
#
_entry.id   AF-A0A1H1KPL4-F1
#
_cell.length_a   1.000
_cell.length_b   1.000
_cell.length_c   1.000
_cell.angle_alpha   90.00
_cell.angle_beta   90.00
_cell.angle_gamma   90.00
#
_symmetry.space_group_name_H-M   'P 1'
#
loop_
_entity.id
_entity.type
_entity.pdbx_description
1 polymer ?
#
loop_
_entity_poly.entity_id
_entity_poly.type
_entity_poly.pdbx_seq_one_letter_code
_entity_poly.pdbx_strand_id
1 'polypeptide(L)'
;MTLQPFVNYNFPRGWYLTTSPLITANWLAKGDKWTVPVGGGFGRLFRIGELPVNLQLGAYYNTVTPKGRSEVAGTISGATVVSEVIAAPDDVGI
;
A
#
# COMPACT_ATOMS: atom_id res chain seq x y z
N MET A 1 15.92 6.78 -11.41
CA MET A 1 14.56 7.09 -11.92
C MET A 1 13.55 6.37 -11.04
N THR A 2 12.33 6.87 -10.90
CA THR A 2 11.28 6.26 -10.07
C THR A 2 9.99 6.11 -10.88
N LEU A 3 9.21 5.08 -10.57
CA LEU A 3 7.90 4.81 -11.11
C LEU A 3 6.99 4.41 -9.95
N GLN A 4 5.82 5.04 -9.82
CA GLN A 4 4.89 4.76 -8.73
C GLN A 4 3.49 4.52 -9.30
N PRO A 5 3.19 3.28 -9.75
CA PRO A 5 1.83 2.96 -10.15
C PRO A 5 0.92 2.99 -8.92
N PHE A 6 -0.32 3.42 -9.11
CA PHE A 6 -1.36 3.34 -8.09
C PHE A 6 -2.58 2.63 -8.70
N VAL A 7 -3.12 1.66 -7.97
CA VAL A 7 -4.36 0.99 -8.33
C VAL A 7 -5.27 1.00 -7.11
N ASN A 8 -6.52 1.38 -7.32
CA ASN A 8 -7.56 1.36 -6.30
C ASN A 8 -8.82 0.73 -6.90
N TYR A 9 -9.35 -0.29 -6.22
CA TYR A 9 -10.55 -0.99 -6.64
C TYR A 9 -11.55 -1.00 -5.50
N ASN A 10 -12.70 -0.37 -5.72
CA ASN A 10 -13.78 -0.25 -4.74
C ASN A 10 -14.82 -1.34 -4.97
N PHE A 11 -15.09 -2.13 -3.93
CA PHE A 11 -16.13 -3.13 -3.91
C PHE A 11 -17.41 -2.55 -3.28
N PRO A 12 -18.58 -3.17 -3.54
CA PRO A 12 -19.81 -2.82 -2.84
C PRO A 12 -19.64 -2.94 -1.31
N ARG A 13 -20.42 -2.15 -0.56
CA ARG A 13 -20.45 -2.15 0.92
C ARG A 13 -19.16 -1.62 1.58
N GLY A 14 -18.52 -0.65 0.92
CA GLY A 14 -17.40 0.13 1.46
C GLY A 14 -16.06 -0.61 1.53
N TRP A 15 -15.95 -1.84 1.01
CA TRP A 15 -14.67 -2.53 0.94
C TRP A 15 -13.84 -2.04 -0.24
N TYR A 16 -12.51 -2.03 -0.11
CA TYR A 16 -11.64 -1.65 -1.21
C TYR A 16 -10.27 -2.34 -1.12
N LEU A 17 -9.65 -2.52 -2.28
CA LEU A 17 -8.24 -2.88 -2.42
C LEU A 17 -7.47 -1.70 -2.98
N THR A 18 -6.24 -1.54 -2.51
CA THR A 18 -5.33 -0.49 -2.97
C THR A 18 -3.92 -1.03 -3.08
N THR A 19 -3.13 -0.52 -4.02
CA THR A 19 -1.70 -0.82 -4.11
C THR A 19 -0.99 0.37 -4.72
N SER A 20 0.10 0.80 -4.09
CA SER A 20 0.90 1.95 -4.53
C SER A 20 2.40 1.66 -4.34
N PRO A 21 2.98 0.69 -5.08
CA PRO A 21 4.38 0.34 -4.91
C PRO A 21 5.27 1.45 -5.47
N LEU A 22 6.38 1.75 -4.77
CA LEU A 22 7.40 2.68 -5.26
C LEU A 22 8.53 1.92 -5.95
N ILE A 23 8.46 1.81 -7.28
CA ILE A 23 9.49 1.19 -8.09
C ILE A 23 10.63 2.20 -8.30
N THR A 24 11.87 1.81 -7.97
CA THR A 24 13.05 2.68 -8.12
C THR A 24 14.12 2.00 -8.96
N ALA A 25 14.63 2.71 -9.97
CA ALA A 25 15.74 2.30 -10.80
C ALA A 25 17.03 3.07 -10.44
N ASN A 26 18.06 2.35 -9.98
CA ASN A 26 19.41 2.86 -9.73
C ASN A 26 20.35 2.48 -10.89
N TRP A 27 20.50 3.39 -11.84
CA TRP A 27 21.28 3.20 -13.06
C TRP A 27 22.80 3.13 -12.85
N LEU A 28 23.28 3.58 -11.68
CA LEU A 28 24.69 3.57 -11.31
C LEU A 28 25.14 2.23 -10.68
N ALA A 29 24.20 1.32 -10.41
CA ALA A 29 24.52 0.01 -9.87
C ALA A 29 25.16 -0.89 -10.94
N LYS A 30 26.26 -1.57 -10.58
CA LYS A 30 26.94 -2.57 -11.43
C LYS A 30 26.19 -3.92 -11.53
N GLY A 31 25.11 -4.11 -10.75
CA GLY A 31 24.28 -5.32 -10.70
C GLY A 31 22.80 -5.04 -10.95
N ASP A 32 21.88 -5.67 -10.22
CA ASP A 32 20.44 -5.42 -10.34
C ASP A 32 20.10 -3.94 -10.13
N LYS A 33 19.54 -3.32 -11.17
CA LYS A 33 19.27 -1.87 -11.24
C LYS A 33 17.89 -1.49 -10.73
N TRP A 34 17.03 -2.46 -10.43
CA TRP A 34 15.62 -2.24 -10.14
C TRP A 34 15.27 -2.74 -8.74
N THR A 35 14.57 -1.90 -7.98
CA THR A 35 13.85 -2.30 -6.77
C THR A 35 12.37 -2.30 -7.11
N VAL A 36 11.74 -3.48 -7.06
CA VAL A 36 10.31 -3.66 -7.30
C VAL A 36 9.66 -4.12 -6.00
N PRO A 37 9.09 -3.19 -5.20
CA PRO A 37 8.21 -3.56 -4.13
C PRO A 37 6.91 -4.10 -4.72
N VAL A 38 6.44 -5.21 -4.18
CA VAL A 38 5.10 -5.76 -4.43
C VAL A 38 4.37 -5.69 -3.11
N GLY A 39 3.23 -5.04 -3.09
CA GLY A 39 2.50 -4.82 -1.85
C GLY A 39 1.22 -4.08 -2.09
N GLY A 40 0.29 -4.20 -1.17
CA GLY A 40 -1.01 -3.59 -1.28
C GLY A 40 -1.71 -3.58 0.06
N GLY A 41 -2.83 -2.89 0.10
CA GLY A 41 -3.71 -2.83 1.24
C GLY A 41 -5.13 -3.21 0.87
N PHE A 42 -5.83 -3.68 1.88
CA PHE A 42 -7.26 -3.93 1.87
C PHE A 42 -7.88 -3.12 2.99
N GLY A 43 -9.01 -2.50 2.73
CA GLY A 43 -9.69 -1.69 3.74
C GLY A 43 -11.19 -1.73 3.62
N ARG A 44 -11.84 -1.25 4.68
CA ARG A 44 -13.27 -1.07 4.77
C ARG A 44 -13.58 0.31 5.30
N LEU A 45 -14.42 1.00 4.56
CA LEU A 45 -15.11 2.19 4.99
C LEU A 45 -16.50 1.76 5.51
N PHE A 46 -16.81 2.06 6.76
CA PHE A 46 -18.09 1.74 7.37
C PHE A 46 -18.51 2.81 8.36
N ARG A 47 -19.80 2.83 8.72
CA ARG A 47 -20.36 3.78 9.69
C ARG A 47 -20.58 3.12 11.04
N ILE A 48 -20.28 3.87 12.11
CA ILE A 48 -20.73 3.59 13.47
C ILE A 48 -21.61 4.78 13.88
N GLY A 49 -22.93 4.61 13.77
CA GLY A 49 -23.87 5.74 13.85
C GLY A 49 -23.66 6.69 12.67
N GLU A 50 -23.45 7.97 12.96
CA GLU A 50 -23.14 9.00 11.95
C GLU A 50 -21.64 9.08 11.63
N LEU A 51 -20.80 8.38 12.39
CA LEU A 51 -19.36 8.47 12.28
C LEU A 51 -18.83 7.52 11.21
N PRO A 52 -18.22 8.01 10.12
CA PRO A 52 -17.54 7.15 9.17
C PRO A 52 -16.15 6.76 9.72
N VAL A 53 -15.81 5.50 9.56
CA VAL A 53 -14.53 4.93 10.00
C VAL A 53 -13.90 4.23 8.81
N ASN A 54 -12.63 4.57 8.53
CA ASN A 54 -11.82 3.83 7.58
C ASN A 54 -10.84 2.94 8.35
N LEU A 55 -10.99 1.63 8.14
CA LEU A 55 -10.04 0.63 8.60
C LEU A 55 -9.27 0.09 7.41
N GLN A 56 -7.95 0.18 7.43
CA GLN A 56 -7.09 -0.33 6.37
C GLN A 56 -5.94 -1.17 6.94
N LEU A 57 -5.68 -2.28 6.28
CA LEU A 57 -4.52 -3.13 6.51
C LEU A 57 -3.69 -3.20 5.23
N GLY A 58 -2.42 -2.80 5.32
CA GLY A 58 -1.46 -2.85 4.22
C GLY A 58 -0.25 -3.72 4.54
N ALA A 59 0.23 -4.46 3.54
CA ALA A 59 1.48 -5.20 3.63
C ALA A 59 2.31 -4.97 2.37
N TYR A 60 3.59 -4.69 2.55
CA TYR A 60 4.53 -4.44 1.46
C TYR A 60 5.77 -5.33 1.57
N TYR A 61 6.15 -5.90 0.43
CA TYR A 61 7.25 -6.84 0.28
C TYR A 61 8.22 -6.35 -0.80
N ASN A 62 9.52 -6.44 -0.56
CA ASN A 62 10.53 -6.05 -1.55
C ASN A 62 11.01 -7.29 -2.33
N THR A 63 10.70 -7.35 -3.63
CA THR A 63 10.99 -8.53 -4.47
C THR A 63 12.42 -8.56 -5.00
N VAL A 64 13.11 -7.41 -5.06
CA VAL A 64 14.49 -7.31 -5.56
C VAL A 64 15.30 -6.32 -4.70
N THR A 65 16.37 -6.82 -4.09
CA THR A 65 17.39 -6.04 -3.35
C THR A 65 18.78 -6.39 -3.90
N PRO A 66 19.68 -5.43 -4.17
CA PRO A 66 21.02 -5.74 -4.67
C PRO A 66 21.75 -6.69 -3.73
N LYS A 67 22.36 -7.76 -4.26
CA LYS A 67 23.23 -8.69 -3.51
C LYS A 67 24.35 -7.89 -2.82
N GLY A 68 24.18 -7.60 -1.53
CA GLY A 68 25.15 -6.81 -0.75
C GLY A 68 24.56 -6.05 0.43
N ARG A 69 23.25 -5.79 0.47
CA ARG A 69 22.57 -5.34 1.69
C ARG A 69 21.88 -6.56 2.29
N SER A 70 22.26 -6.92 3.52
CA SER A 70 21.56 -7.93 4.32
C SER A 70 20.17 -7.40 4.69
N GLU A 71 19.25 -7.42 3.73
CA GLU A 71 17.83 -7.39 3.96
C GLU A 71 17.29 -8.47 3.03
N VAL A 72 16.82 -9.56 3.64
CA VAL A 72 16.48 -10.80 2.94
C VAL A 72 15.45 -10.45 1.87
N ALA A 73 15.74 -10.77 0.61
CA ALA A 73 14.70 -10.87 -0.42
C ALA A 73 13.70 -11.91 0.10
N GLY A 74 12.62 -11.44 0.74
CA GLY A 74 11.89 -12.29 1.68
C GLY A 74 11.24 -11.55 2.86
N THR A 75 11.70 -10.35 3.22
CA THR A 75 11.24 -9.66 4.41
C THR A 75 10.03 -8.76 4.13
N ILE A 76 8.99 -8.87 4.95
CA ILE A 76 7.90 -7.88 5.02
C ILE A 76 8.52 -6.58 5.53
N SER A 77 8.71 -5.60 4.65
CA SER A 77 9.35 -4.33 5.01
C SER A 77 8.40 -3.36 5.73
N GLY A 78 7.11 -3.69 5.78
CA GLY A 78 6.14 -2.96 6.58
C GLY A 78 4.76 -3.61 6.57
N ALA A 79 4.15 -3.71 7.75
CA ALA A 79 2.73 -3.92 7.92
C ALA A 79 2.16 -2.65 8.54
N THR A 80 1.20 -2.01 7.85
CA THR A 80 0.59 -0.77 8.31
C THR A 80 -0.88 -1.05 8.59
N VAL A 81 -1.29 -0.82 9.85
CA VAL A 81 -2.70 -0.78 10.22
C VAL A 81 -3.05 0.68 10.46
N VAL A 82 -3.93 1.23 9.64
CA VAL A 82 -4.46 2.58 9.81
C VAL A 82 -5.93 2.45 10.17
N SER A 83 -6.30 3.00 11.32
CA SER A 83 -7.69 3.13 11.74
C SER A 83 -7.91 4.59 12.07
N GLU A 84 -8.74 5.28 11.27
CA GLU A 84 -9.02 6.69 11.47
C GLU A 84 -10.52 6.96 11.35
N VAL A 85 -10.99 7.85 12.21
CA VAL A 85 -12.30 8.48 12.14
C VAL A 85 -12.21 9.61 11.13
N ILE A 86 -12.94 9.49 10.04
CA ILE A 86 -12.92 10.50 8.99
C ILE A 86 -14.03 11.49 9.32
N ALA A 87 -13.79 12.80 9.22
CA ALA A 87 -14.91 13.72 9.15
C ALA A 87 -15.57 13.51 7.77
N ALA A 88 -16.71 12.81 7.68
CA ALA A 88 -17.47 12.80 6.43
C ALA A 88 -18.27 14.10 6.35
N PRO A 89 -18.20 14.83 5.23
CA PRO A 89 -19.34 15.64 4.83
C PRO A 89 -20.53 14.71 4.63
N ASP A 90 -21.72 15.21 4.92
CA ASP A 90 -22.98 14.51 5.15
C ASP A 90 -23.42 13.52 4.04
N ASP A 91 -22.74 13.50 2.88
CA ASP A 91 -23.08 12.82 1.63
C ASP A 91 -22.17 11.62 1.23
N VAL A 92 -21.39 11.01 2.13
CA VAL A 92 -20.57 9.83 1.73
C VAL A 92 -21.46 8.59 1.57
N GLY A 93 -21.88 8.27 0.34
CA GLY A 93 -22.72 7.09 0.03
C GLY A 93 -21.99 5.74 0.10
N ILE A 94 -21.56 5.31 1.29
CA ILE A 94 -21.11 3.94 1.58
C ILE A 94 -22.26 2.93 1.65
#